data_AF-A0A5R9JA05-F1
#
_entry.id   AF-A0A5R9JA05-F1
#
_cell.length_a   1.000
_cell.length_b   1.000
_cell.length_c   1.000
_cell.angle_alpha   90.00
_cell.angle_beta   90.00
_cell.angle_gamma   90.00
#
_symmetry.space_group_name_H-M   'P 1'
#
loop_
_entity.id
_entity.type
_entity.pdbx_description
1 polymer ?
#
loop_
_entity_poly.entity_id
_entity_poly.type
_entity_poly.pdbx_seq_one_letter_code
_entity_poly.pdbx_strand_id
1 'polypeptide(L)'
;MTPATAPATAGVEASERAFTMLWNAALHEATRQDLSAPILIARVAREAGIEAMACVGAAVTHDRAALIGHSAELVGMLTLLWATAGVEPEEIWTELHKRERIGTLLHEMAYKPGRPKRRLTRPWRVDSTKLP
;
A
#
# COMPACT_ATOMS: atom_id res chain seq x y z
N MET A 1 -16.59 -24.71 19.75
CA MET A 1 -16.86 -23.26 19.77
C MET A 1 -16.25 -22.65 18.53
N THR A 2 -17.05 -22.44 17.49
CA THR A 2 -16.66 -21.70 16.29
C THR A 2 -16.66 -20.20 16.64
N PRO A 3 -15.59 -19.43 16.38
CA PRO A 3 -15.62 -18.00 16.63
C PRO A 3 -16.57 -17.35 15.62
N ALA A 4 -17.51 -16.55 16.11
CA ALA A 4 -18.39 -15.75 15.28
C ALA A 4 -17.53 -14.73 14.50
N THR A 5 -17.46 -14.90 13.19
CA THR A 5 -16.84 -13.92 12.29
C THR A 5 -17.69 -12.65 12.34
N ALA A 6 -17.15 -11.57 12.92
CA ALA A 6 -17.79 -10.26 12.89
C ALA A 6 -18.07 -9.85 11.43
N PRO A 7 -19.20 -9.17 11.14
CA PRO A 7 -19.54 -8.77 9.78
C PRO A 7 -18.45 -7.82 9.24
N ALA A 8 -18.01 -8.05 8.00
CA ALA A 8 -16.92 -7.29 7.36
C ALA A 8 -17.14 -5.76 7.38
N THR A 9 -18.39 -5.31 7.46
CA THR A 9 -18.78 -3.90 7.60
C THR A 9 -18.27 -3.26 8.89
N ALA A 10 -18.24 -3.99 10.01
CA ALA A 10 -17.75 -3.48 11.29
C ALA A 10 -16.24 -3.17 11.26
N GLY A 11 -15.47 -3.91 10.45
CA GLY A 11 -14.04 -3.67 10.25
C GLY A 11 -13.78 -2.38 9.49
N VAL A 12 -14.55 -2.13 8.42
CA VAL A 12 -14.43 -0.90 7.61
C VAL A 12 -14.76 0.33 8.46
N GLU A 13 -15.85 0.30 9.22
CA GLU A 13 -16.23 1.40 10.12
C GLU A 13 -15.16 1.69 11.18
N ALA A 14 -14.53 0.64 11.73
CA ALA A 14 -13.48 0.81 12.72
C ALA A 14 -12.23 1.47 12.12
N SER A 15 -11.82 1.06 10.92
CA SER A 15 -10.70 1.67 10.20
C SER A 15 -10.96 3.12 9.83
N GLU A 16 -12.18 3.43 9.38
CA GLU A 16 -12.58 4.80 9.06
C GLU A 16 -12.53 5.70 10.30
N ARG A 17 -13.11 5.26 11.43
CA ARG A 17 -13.03 5.98 12.70
C ARG A 17 -11.59 6.20 13.17
N ALA A 18 -10.75 5.16 13.06
CA ALA A 18 -9.34 5.25 13.44
C ALA A 18 -8.60 6.29 12.58
N PHE A 19 -8.84 6.28 11.27
CA PHE A 19 -8.27 7.28 10.37
C PHE A 19 -8.76 8.69 10.69
N THR A 20 -10.07 8.88 10.94
CA THR A 20 -10.62 10.19 11.34
C THR A 20 -9.94 10.73 12.60
N MET A 21 -9.72 9.88 13.61
CA MET A 21 -9.02 10.28 14.84
C MET A 21 -7.56 10.66 14.55
N LEU A 22 -6.86 9.87 13.74
CA LEU A 22 -5.49 10.14 13.33
C LEU A 22 -5.38 11.46 12.57
N TRP A 23 -6.27 11.70 11.61
CA TRP A 23 -6.31 12.92 10.81
C TRP A 23 -6.58 14.16 11.67
N ASN A 24 -7.56 14.09 12.57
CA ASN A 24 -7.84 15.19 13.50
C ASN A 24 -6.64 15.47 14.43
N ALA A 25 -5.98 14.42 14.93
CA ALA A 25 -4.78 14.58 15.73
C ALA A 25 -3.63 15.21 14.93
N ALA A 26 -3.45 14.80 13.67
CA ALA A 26 -2.49 15.39 12.75
C ALA A 26 -2.78 16.87 12.55
N LEU A 27 -4.00 17.27 12.18
CA LEU A 27 -4.39 18.68 12.01
C LEU A 27 -4.17 19.53 13.26
N HIS A 28 -4.47 18.98 14.45
CA HIS A 28 -4.24 19.67 15.71
C HIS A 28 -2.75 19.84 16.03
N GLU A 29 -1.96 18.79 15.87
CA GLU A 29 -0.49 18.85 16.03
C GLU A 29 0.10 19.86 15.08
N ALA A 30 -0.38 19.79 13.85
CA ALA A 30 0.07 20.61 12.78
C ALA A 30 -0.20 22.08 13.16
N THR A 31 -1.45 22.45 13.45
CA THR A 31 -1.82 23.82 13.86
C THR A 31 -1.04 24.33 15.08
N ARG A 32 -0.75 23.47 16.07
CA ARG A 32 0.04 23.84 17.26
C ARG A 32 1.46 24.28 16.95
N GLN A 33 2.06 23.80 15.86
CA GLN A 33 3.48 24.00 15.55
C GLN A 33 3.74 25.04 14.45
N ASP A 34 2.72 25.78 13.99
CA ASP A 34 2.83 26.78 12.90
C ASP A 34 3.50 26.23 11.61
N LEU A 35 2.76 25.34 10.95
CA LEU A 35 3.21 24.40 9.91
C LEU A 35 3.80 24.96 8.65
N SER A 36 3.56 26.24 8.39
CA SER A 36 4.07 26.90 7.20
C SER A 36 5.60 27.00 7.22
N ALA A 37 6.23 26.77 8.37
CA ALA A 37 7.68 26.75 8.52
C ALA A 37 8.31 25.55 7.77
N PRO A 38 9.18 25.79 6.75
CA PRO A 38 9.86 24.73 6.00
C PRO A 38 10.67 23.76 6.87
N ILE A 39 11.12 24.22 8.05
CA ILE A 39 11.85 23.41 9.04
C ILE A 39 10.99 22.26 9.57
N LEU A 40 9.68 22.46 9.74
CA LEU A 40 8.80 21.42 10.27
C LEU A 40 8.53 20.33 9.23
N ILE A 41 8.24 20.72 7.99
CA ILE A 41 8.08 19.76 6.88
C ILE A 41 9.34 18.89 6.73
N ALA A 42 10.53 19.50 6.81
CA ALA A 42 11.79 18.76 6.74
C ALA A 42 11.97 17.77 7.91
N ARG A 43 11.54 18.15 9.12
CA ARG A 43 11.59 17.25 10.29
C ARG A 43 10.62 16.09 10.12
N VAL A 44 9.36 16.36 9.78
CA VAL A 44 8.34 15.31 9.60
C VAL A 44 8.71 14.36 8.45
N ALA A 45 9.25 14.89 7.34
CA ALA A 45 9.72 14.06 6.23
C ALA A 45 10.90 13.16 6.64
N ARG A 46 11.82 13.65 7.48
CA ARG A 46 12.92 12.84 8.03
C ARG A 46 12.37 11.68 8.87
N GLU A 47 11.48 11.97 9.82
CA GLU A 47 10.89 10.93 10.69
C GLU A 47 10.10 9.90 9.86
N ALA A 48 9.31 10.35 8.87
CA ALA A 48 8.63 9.44 7.95
C ALA A 48 9.62 8.52 7.20
N GLY A 49 10.77 9.04 6.79
CA GLY A 49 11.82 8.25 6.15
C GLY A 49 12.46 7.21 7.08
N ILE A 50 12.64 7.54 8.36
CA ILE A 50 13.15 6.61 9.38
C ILE A 50 12.17 5.47 9.57
N GLU A 51 10.88 5.77 9.76
CA GLU A 51 9.85 4.75 9.95
C GLU A 51 9.64 3.88 8.71
N ALA A 52 9.77 4.46 7.51
CA ALA A 52 9.74 3.69 6.27
C ALA A 52 10.88 2.66 6.20
N MET A 53 12.11 3.07 6.55
CA MET A 53 13.26 2.16 6.58
C MET A 53 13.10 1.08 7.65
N ALA A 54 12.64 1.44 8.84
CA ALA A 54 12.40 0.50 9.94
C ALA A 54 11.31 -0.53 9.57
N CYS A 55 10.22 -0.08 8.95
CA CYS A 55 9.14 -0.92 8.45
C CYS A 55 9.64 -1.96 7.43
N VAL A 56 10.41 -1.53 6.43
CA VAL A 56 10.97 -2.46 5.43
C VAL A 56 12.00 -3.41 6.08
N GLY A 57 12.81 -2.90 7.01
CA GLY A 57 13.74 -3.72 7.78
C GLY A 57 13.04 -4.84 8.55
N ALA A 58 11.95 -4.52 9.26
CA ALA A 58 11.13 -5.49 9.97
C ALA A 58 10.51 -6.55 9.05
N ALA A 59 10.12 -6.16 7.82
CA ALA A 59 9.65 -7.12 6.82
C ALA A 59 10.76 -8.09 6.39
N VAL A 60 11.98 -7.59 6.17
CA VAL A 60 13.15 -8.40 5.79
C VAL A 60 13.55 -9.39 6.89
N THR A 61 13.44 -9.00 8.16
CA THR A 61 13.74 -9.87 9.31
C THR A 61 12.58 -10.79 9.71
N HIS A 62 11.44 -10.71 9.00
CA HIS A 62 10.21 -11.42 9.35
C HIS A 62 9.69 -11.11 10.76
N ASP A 63 10.01 -9.95 11.32
CA ASP A 63 9.48 -9.50 12.61
C ASP A 63 8.09 -8.89 12.41
N ARG A 64 7.06 -9.71 12.63
CA ARG A 64 5.66 -9.29 12.46
C ARG A 64 5.24 -8.18 13.43
N ALA A 65 5.74 -8.20 14.66
CA ALA A 65 5.35 -7.22 15.66
C ALA A 65 5.94 -5.84 15.32
N ALA A 66 7.23 -5.81 15.01
CA ALA A 66 7.90 -4.59 14.56
C ALA A 66 7.31 -4.06 13.24
N LEU A 67 6.98 -4.96 12.30
CA LEU A 67 6.36 -4.57 11.03
C LEU A 67 5.04 -3.83 11.25
N ILE A 68 4.18 -4.33 12.15
CA ILE A 68 2.90 -3.68 12.46
C ILE A 68 3.14 -2.31 13.13
N GLY A 69 4.07 -2.25 14.09
CA GLY A 69 4.42 -1.00 14.79
C GLY A 69 4.91 0.08 13.84
N HIS A 70 5.98 -0.19 13.09
CA HIS A 70 6.56 0.77 12.14
C HIS A 70 5.62 1.10 10.99
N SER A 71 4.74 0.18 10.57
CA SER A 71 3.70 0.51 9.58
C SER A 71 2.73 1.56 10.13
N ALA A 72 2.31 1.42 11.39
CA ALA A 72 1.39 2.37 12.02
C ALA A 72 2.05 3.74 12.23
N GLU A 73 3.31 3.76 12.68
CA GLU A 73 4.07 5.01 12.84
C GLU A 73 4.32 5.70 11.49
N LEU A 74 4.67 4.95 10.45
CA LEU A 74 4.81 5.46 9.09
C LEU A 74 3.52 6.11 8.58
N VAL A 75 2.37 5.45 8.74
CA VAL A 75 1.06 6.01 8.34
C VAL A 75 0.76 7.29 9.14
N GLY A 76 1.07 7.31 10.44
CA GLY A 76 0.93 8.50 11.27
C GLY A 76 1.79 9.67 10.78
N MET A 77 3.06 9.41 10.48
CA MET A 77 3.99 10.42 9.96
C MET A 77 3.61 10.91 8.57
N LEU A 78 3.12 10.03 7.69
CA LEU A 78 2.59 10.44 6.38
C LEU A 78 1.36 11.33 6.53
N THR A 79 0.44 10.97 7.43
CA THR A 79 -0.77 11.77 7.70
C THR A 79 -0.42 13.15 8.24
N LEU A 80 0.56 13.22 9.16
CA LEU A 80 1.09 14.49 9.66
C LEU A 80 1.78 15.29 8.54
N LEU A 81 2.56 14.63 7.67
CA LEU A 81 3.20 15.29 6.54
C LEU A 81 2.17 15.92 5.59
N TRP A 82 1.07 15.23 5.30
CA TRP A 82 -0.01 15.77 4.47
C TRP A 82 -0.65 17.00 5.11
N ALA A 83 -0.99 16.93 6.39
CA ALA A 83 -1.50 18.08 7.14
C ALA A 83 -0.51 19.26 7.13
N THR A 84 0.80 19.00 7.28
CA THR A 84 1.82 20.06 7.24
C THR A 84 2.00 20.67 5.84
N ALA A 85 1.77 19.89 4.79
CA ALA A 85 1.93 20.30 3.40
C ALA A 85 0.63 20.85 2.78
N GLY A 86 -0.48 20.85 3.52
CA GLY A 86 -1.79 21.28 3.02
C GLY A 86 -2.38 20.33 1.98
N VAL A 87 -2.07 19.04 2.08
CA VAL A 87 -2.62 17.98 1.21
C VAL A 87 -3.77 17.30 1.96
N GLU A 88 -4.95 17.27 1.34
CA GLU A 88 -6.11 16.60 1.93
C GLU A 88 -6.07 15.08 1.66
N PRO A 89 -6.53 14.24 2.61
CA PRO A 89 -6.60 12.78 2.43
C PRO A 89 -7.36 12.35 1.17
N GLU A 90 -8.42 13.08 0.81
CA GLU A 90 -9.24 12.83 -0.37
C GLU A 90 -8.44 12.92 -1.67
N GLU A 91 -7.44 13.79 -1.73
CA GLU A 91 -6.54 13.91 -2.88
C GLU A 91 -5.69 12.64 -3.04
N ILE A 92 -5.20 12.11 -1.92
CA ILE A 92 -4.42 10.86 -1.89
C ILE A 92 -5.30 9.65 -2.25
N TRP A 93 -6.52 9.56 -1.68
CA TRP A 93 -7.47 8.50 -2.01
C TRP A 93 -7.89 8.53 -3.48
N THR A 94 -8.12 9.72 -4.02
CA THR A 94 -8.39 9.91 -5.45
C THR A 94 -7.23 9.39 -6.30
N GLU A 95 -5.99 9.69 -5.93
CA GLU A 95 -4.80 9.20 -6.62
C GLU A 95 -4.63 7.67 -6.51
N LEU A 96 -4.86 7.08 -5.33
CA LEU A 96 -4.81 5.64 -5.16
C LEU A 96 -5.87 4.92 -6.00
N HIS A 97 -7.11 5.42 -6.03
CA HIS A 97 -8.16 4.88 -6.88
C HIS A 97 -7.82 4.97 -8.37
N LYS A 98 -7.17 6.05 -8.81
CA LYS A 98 -6.68 6.15 -10.20
C LYS A 98 -5.68 5.03 -10.51
N ARG A 99 -4.71 4.78 -9.61
CA ARG A 99 -3.68 3.74 -9.79
C ARG A 99 -4.27 2.34 -9.80
N GLU A 100 -5.20 2.07 -8.90
CA GLU A 100 -5.93 0.80 -8.84
C GLU A 100 -6.66 0.55 -10.17
N ARG A 101 -7.44 1.53 -10.65
CA ARG A 101 -8.19 1.43 -11.90
C ARG A 101 -7.29 1.12 -13.11
N ILE A 102 -6.15 1.80 -13.21
CA ILE A 102 -5.17 1.54 -14.27
C ILE A 102 -4.62 0.11 -14.17
N GLY A 103 -4.28 -0.34 -12.97
CA GLY A 103 -3.82 -1.70 -12.72
C GLY A 103 -4.82 -2.75 -13.17
N THR A 104 -6.10 -2.57 -12.83
CA THR A 104 -7.19 -3.46 -13.24
C THR A 104 -7.36 -3.49 -14.75
N LEU A 105 -7.39 -2.32 -15.41
CA LEU A 105 -7.50 -2.25 -16.88
C LEU A 105 -6.33 -2.95 -17.59
N LEU A 106 -5.10 -2.76 -17.10
CA LEU A 106 -3.92 -3.44 -17.66
C LEU A 106 -4.01 -4.96 -17.46
N HIS A 107 -4.48 -5.40 -16.30
CA HIS A 107 -4.71 -6.81 -16.03
C HIS A 107 -5.76 -7.41 -16.99
N GLU A 108 -6.89 -6.73 -17.21
CA GLU A 108 -7.93 -7.13 -18.15
C GLU A 108 -7.43 -7.17 -19.60
N MET A 109 -6.67 -6.17 -20.03
CA MET A 109 -6.09 -6.14 -21.38
C MET A 109 -5.03 -7.24 -21.60
N ALA A 110 -4.23 -7.54 -20.57
CA ALA A 110 -3.29 -8.66 -20.58
C ALA A 110 -4.02 -10.01 -20.57
N TYR A 111 -5.15 -10.08 -19.86
CA TYR A 111 -6.01 -11.25 -19.79
C TYR A 111 -6.97 -11.30 -20.98
N LYS A 112 -6.49 -11.73 -22.16
CA LYS A 112 -7.39 -12.11 -23.26
C LYS A 112 -8.05 -13.47 -22.97
N PRO A 113 -9.37 -13.56 -22.70
CA PRO A 113 -10.02 -14.86 -22.64
C PRO A 113 -10.07 -15.41 -24.07
N GLY A 114 -9.45 -16.57 -24.29
CA GLY A 114 -9.50 -17.24 -25.58
C GLY A 114 -8.23 -17.18 -26.44
N ARG A 115 -7.02 -17.16 -25.86
CA ARG A 115 -5.89 -17.77 -26.58
C ARG A 115 -6.15 -19.29 -26.57
N PRO A 116 -6.58 -19.92 -27.68
CA PRO A 116 -6.73 -21.37 -27.68
C PRO A 116 -5.36 -21.95 -27.33
N LYS A 117 -5.32 -22.85 -26.34
CA LYS A 117 -4.13 -23.69 -26.14
C LYS A 117 -3.88 -24.35 -27.48
N ARG A 118 -2.88 -23.88 -28.23
CA ARG A 118 -2.50 -24.50 -29.50
C ARG A 118 -2.12 -25.92 -29.10
N ARG A 119 -3.02 -26.89 -29.33
CA ARG A 119 -2.69 -28.30 -29.11
C ARG A 119 -1.47 -28.52 -29.98
N LEU A 120 -0.31 -28.71 -29.36
CA LEU A 120 0.89 -29.14 -30.06
C LEU A 120 0.61 -30.60 -30.43
N THR A 121 -0.14 -30.82 -31.51
CA THR A 121 -0.42 -32.15 -32.09
C THR A 121 0.74 -32.64 -32.94
N ARG A 122 1.95 -32.10 -32.75
CA ARG A 122 3.14 -32.65 -33.38
C ARG A 122 3.78 -33.62 -32.38
N PRO A 123 3.70 -34.95 -32.60
CA PRO A 123 4.54 -35.84 -31.84
C PRO A 123 5.98 -35.47 -32.14
N TRP A 124 6.72 -35.17 -31.09
CA TRP A 124 8.13 -34.83 -31.17
C TRP A 124 8.88 -36.01 -31.81
N ARG A 125 9.30 -35.87 -33.08
CA ARG A 125 10.21 -36.83 -33.72
C ARG A 125 11.63 -36.31 -33.53
N VAL A 126 12.40 -37.04 -32.74
CA VAL A 126 13.86 -36.94 -32.79
C VAL A 126 14.28 -37.64 -34.06
N ASP A 127 14.65 -36.89 -35.09
CA ASP A 127 15.43 -37.45 -36.18
C ASP A 127 16.85 -37.66 -35.64
N SER A 128 17.05 -38.75 -34.89
CA SER A 128 18.37 -39.24 -34.54
C SER A 128 18.95 -39.91 -35.78
N THR A 129 19.38 -39.11 -36.74
CA THR A 129 20.25 -39.58 -37.82
C THR A 129 21.39 -38.61 -38.00
N LYS A 130 22.36 -38.76 -37.08
CA LYS A 130 23.77 -38.52 -37.40
C LYS A 130 24.54 -39.78 -37.02
N LEU A 131 24.42 -40.79 -37.88
CA LEU A 131 25.53 -41.66 -38.28
C LEU A 131 25.93 -41.12 -39.66
N PRO A 132 27.19 -40.72 -39.84
CA PRO A 132 28.25 -41.69 -40.11
C PRO A 132 29.28 -41.85 -38.98
#